data_AF-A0A920FIR0-F1
#
_entry.id   AF-A0A920FIR0-F1
#
_cell.length_a   1.000
_cell.length_b   1.000
_cell.length_c   1.000
_cell.angle_alpha   90.00
_cell.angle_beta   90.00
_cell.angle_gamma   90.00
#
_symmetry.space_group_name_H-M   'P 1'
#
loop_
_entity.id
_entity.type
_entity.pdbx_description
1 polymer ?
#
loop_
_entity_poly.entity_id
_entity_poly.type
_entity_poly.pdbx_seq_one_letter_code
_entity_poly.pdbx_strand_id
1 'polypeptide(L)'
;MGNFLGHLVLSGQDDEVLLGNFMADAVKGSSYKMYSTGVQEGILLHRKIDDFTDKHQSYLEGKKRFYDDYPKMGGVILDIVYDHLLWQYELKHQKLNLKEEIKRYYETLDAQKSLMPDRQSSCMAT
;
A
#
# COMPACT_ATOMS: atom_id res chain seq x y z
N MET A 1 -4.60 2.18 4.70
CA MET A 1 -4.14 1.78 3.36
C MET A 1 -5.09 2.33 2.29
N GLY A 2 -4.77 3.52 1.79
CA GLY A 2 -5.15 3.91 0.42
C GLY A 2 -4.23 3.20 -0.59
N ASN A 3 -4.57 3.24 -1.88
CA ASN A 3 -3.74 2.79 -3.01
C ASN A 3 -3.09 1.40 -2.83
N PHE A 4 -3.91 0.40 -2.53
CA PHE A 4 -3.47 -0.95 -2.14
C PHE A 4 -2.57 -1.60 -3.21
N LEU A 5 -2.94 -1.46 -4.48
CA LEU A 5 -2.23 -2.09 -5.57
C LEU A 5 -0.87 -1.42 -5.80
N GLY A 6 -0.78 -0.10 -5.60
CA GLY A 6 0.48 0.62 -5.66
C GLY A 6 1.50 0.08 -4.66
N HIS A 7 1.08 -0.10 -3.40
CA HIS A 7 1.95 -0.68 -2.37
C HIS A 7 2.32 -2.13 -2.66
N LEU A 8 1.38 -2.96 -3.15
CA LEU A 8 1.66 -4.34 -3.56
C LEU A 8 2.73 -4.39 -4.66
N VAL A 9 2.48 -3.70 -5.78
CA VAL A 9 3.33 -3.72 -6.97
C VAL A 9 4.73 -3.19 -6.67
N LEU A 10 4.83 -2.13 -5.86
CA LEU A 10 6.11 -1.51 -5.54
C LEU A 10 6.91 -2.24 -4.45
N SER A 11 6.31 -3.21 -3.75
CA SER A 11 7.03 -4.02 -2.77
C SER A 11 7.97 -5.06 -3.41
N GLY A 12 7.88 -5.29 -4.72
CA GLY A 12 8.76 -6.22 -5.42
C GLY A 12 8.50 -7.67 -5.02
N GLN A 13 9.57 -8.45 -4.85
CA GLN A 13 9.53 -9.89 -4.55
C GLN A 13 10.07 -10.25 -3.17
N ASP A 14 10.34 -9.24 -2.32
CA ASP A 14 10.82 -9.46 -0.95
C ASP A 14 9.63 -9.43 0.02
N ASP A 15 9.41 -10.56 0.71
CA ASP A 15 8.28 -10.76 1.61
C ASP A 15 8.38 -9.90 2.89
N GLU A 16 9.58 -9.61 3.39
CA GLU A 16 9.75 -8.72 4.53
C GLU A 16 9.43 -7.26 4.15
N VAL A 17 9.86 -6.83 2.95
CA VAL A 17 9.51 -5.51 2.41
C VAL A 17 8.00 -5.39 2.23
N LEU A 18 7.36 -6.42 1.68
CA LEU A 18 5.92 -6.50 1.50
C LEU A 18 5.18 -6.38 2.84
N LEU A 19 5.59 -7.15 3.85
CA LEU A 19 5.04 -7.06 5.20
C LEU A 19 5.20 -5.66 5.78
N GLY A 20 6.42 -5.11 5.73
CA GLY A 20 6.70 -3.78 6.25
C GLY A 20 5.84 -2.70 5.59
N ASN A 21 5.66 -2.80 4.27
CA ASN A 21 4.85 -1.86 3.50
C ASN A 21 3.37 -1.94 3.88
N PHE A 22 2.84 -3.14 4.13
CA PHE A 22 1.48 -3.33 4.63
C PHE A 22 1.28 -2.73 6.03
N MET A 23 2.19 -3.01 6.95
CA MET A 23 1.98 -2.67 8.35
C MET A 23 2.37 -1.23 8.74
N ALA A 24 2.95 -0.47 7.81
CA ALA A 24 3.53 0.86 8.05
C ALA A 24 2.59 1.85 8.77
N ASP A 25 1.30 1.86 8.44
CA ASP A 25 0.28 2.72 9.05
C ASP A 25 0.15 2.55 10.57
N ALA A 26 0.42 1.34 11.09
CA ALA A 26 0.37 1.07 12.52
C ALA A 26 1.71 1.31 13.23
N VAL A 27 2.81 1.42 12.48
CA VAL A 27 4.15 1.63 13.04
C VAL A 27 4.47 3.12 13.08
N LYS A 28 4.35 3.72 14.27
CA LYS A 28 4.52 5.16 14.47
C LYS A 28 6.00 5.56 14.62
N GLY A 29 6.34 6.74 14.07
CA GLY A 29 7.63 7.39 14.30
C GLY A 29 8.82 6.49 13.98
N SER A 30 9.77 6.39 14.91
CA SER A 30 10.99 5.58 14.81
C SER A 30 10.84 4.14 15.30
N SER A 31 9.64 3.70 15.69
CA SER A 31 9.43 2.34 16.20
C SER A 31 9.75 1.27 15.15
N TYR A 32 9.76 1.61 13.86
CA TYR A 32 10.17 0.70 12.79
C TYR A 32 11.57 0.12 12.99
N LYS A 33 12.47 0.83 13.69
CA LYS A 33 13.84 0.36 13.97
C LYS A 33 13.93 -0.94 14.81
N MET A 34 12.82 -1.39 15.40
CA MET A 34 12.76 -2.64 16.17
C MET A 34 12.55 -3.88 15.30
N TYR A 35 12.23 -3.71 14.02
CA TYR A 35 11.97 -4.81 13.08
C TYR A 35 13.22 -5.22 12.31
N SER A 36 13.16 -6.33 11.56
CA SER A 36 14.22 -6.75 10.64
C SER A 36 14.45 -5.71 9.54
N THR A 37 15.62 -5.77 8.88
CA THR A 37 16.01 -4.79 7.87
C THR A 37 15.02 -4.73 6.71
N GLY A 38 14.53 -5.86 6.18
CA GLY A 38 13.56 -5.86 5.09
C GLY A 38 12.22 -5.23 5.49
N VAL A 39 11.77 -5.51 6.71
CA VAL A 39 10.56 -4.88 7.26
C VAL A 39 10.74 -3.37 7.45
N GLN A 40 11.91 -2.92 7.92
CA GLN A 40 12.23 -1.50 8.01
C GLN A 40 12.18 -0.83 6.64
N GLU A 41 12.76 -1.47 5.62
CA GLU A 41 12.73 -1.01 4.24
C GLU A 41 11.29 -0.90 3.72
N GLY A 42 10.46 -1.91 3.97
CA GLY A 42 9.04 -1.90 3.64
C GLY A 42 8.26 -0.74 4.27
N ILE A 43 8.46 -0.50 5.57
CA ILE A 43 7.80 0.60 6.28
C ILE A 43 8.23 1.96 5.72
N LEU A 44 9.53 2.12 5.44
CA LEU A 44 10.05 3.35 4.86
C LEU A 44 9.60 3.52 3.41
N LEU A 45 9.45 2.44 2.66
CA LEU A 45 8.94 2.42 1.29
C LEU A 45 7.49 2.91 1.24
N HIS A 46 6.62 2.38 2.10
CA HIS A 46 5.24 2.85 2.23
C HIS A 46 5.17 4.38 2.40
N ARG A 47 5.90 4.89 3.38
CA ARG A 47 5.93 6.33 3.69
C ARG A 47 6.44 7.16 2.51
N LYS A 48 7.40 6.64 1.73
CA LYS A 48 7.89 7.30 0.52
C LYS A 48 6.85 7.32 -0.59
N ILE A 49 6.12 6.22 -0.79
CA ILE A 49 5.05 6.10 -1.79
C ILE A 49 3.95 7.11 -1.46
N ASP A 50 3.50 7.16 -0.21
CA ASP A 50 2.47 8.09 0.25
C ASP A 50 2.95 9.54 0.12
N ASP A 51 4.13 9.85 0.64
CA ASP A 51 4.68 11.21 0.57
C ASP A 51 4.84 11.71 -0.87
N PHE A 52 5.28 10.82 -1.77
CA PHE A 52 5.38 11.13 -3.19
C PHE A 52 4.00 11.37 -3.81
N THR A 53 3.04 10.48 -3.56
CA THR A 53 1.71 10.53 -4.18
C THR A 53 0.91 11.71 -3.67
N ASP A 54 0.87 11.94 -2.36
CA ASP A 54 0.11 13.02 -1.73
C ASP A 54 0.61 14.41 -2.12
N LYS A 55 1.91 14.54 -2.43
CA LYS A 55 2.51 15.80 -2.88
C LYS A 55 2.51 15.98 -4.39
N HIS A 56 2.18 14.93 -5.15
CA HIS A 56 2.23 15.01 -6.60
C HIS A 56 1.14 15.94 -7.13
N GLN A 57 1.51 16.89 -8.00
CA GLN A 57 0.60 17.90 -8.52
C GLN A 57 -0.67 17.29 -9.15
N SER A 58 -0.53 16.21 -9.93
CA SER A 58 -1.68 15.52 -10.53
C SER A 58 -2.63 14.90 -9.50
N TYR A 59 -2.10 14.41 -8.36
CA TYR A 59 -2.92 13.87 -7.28
C TYR A 59 -3.71 15.00 -6.60
N LEU A 60 -3.05 16.12 -6.29
CA LEU A 60 -3.69 17.30 -5.70
C LEU A 60 -4.79 17.89 -6.60
N GLU A 61 -4.52 18.00 -7.90
CA GLU A 61 -5.51 18.43 -8.88
C GLU A 61 -6.68 17.43 -9.01
N GLY A 62 -6.38 16.12 -9.02
CA GLY A 62 -7.38 15.05 -8.97
C GLY A 62 -8.30 15.19 -7.78
N LYS A 63 -7.73 15.33 -6.59
CA LYS A 63 -8.45 15.46 -5.33
C LYS A 63 -9.36 16.70 -5.32
N LYS A 64 -8.90 17.81 -5.90
CA LYS A 64 -9.69 19.05 -6.02
C LYS A 64 -10.95 18.86 -6.86
N ARG A 65 -10.93 18.02 -7.91
CA ARG A 65 -12.10 17.76 -8.77
C ARG A 65 -13.26 17.13 -8.01
N PHE A 66 -12.99 16.42 -6.91
CA PHE A 66 -14.00 15.81 -6.07
C PHE A 66 -14.32 16.64 -4.81
N TYR A 67 -13.68 17.80 -4.63
CA TYR A 67 -13.79 18.56 -3.39
C TYR A 67 -15.18 19.16 -3.17
N ASP A 68 -15.81 19.64 -4.24
CA ASP A 68 -17.11 20.32 -4.14
C ASP A 68 -18.24 19.34 -3.74
N ASP A 69 -18.23 18.13 -4.29
CA ASP A 69 -19.24 17.10 -4.00
C ASP A 69 -18.86 16.22 -2.78
N TYR A 70 -17.56 15.98 -2.57
CA TYR A 70 -17.05 15.00 -1.62
C TYR A 70 -15.74 15.42 -0.91
N PRO A 71 -15.74 16.51 -0.11
CA PRO A 71 -14.52 17.12 0.43
C PRO A 71 -13.69 16.20 1.33
N LYS A 72 -14.31 15.21 1.99
CA LYS A 72 -13.64 14.21 2.83
C LYS A 72 -13.26 12.93 2.09
N MET A 73 -13.86 12.66 0.93
CA MET A 73 -13.70 11.40 0.20
C MET A 73 -12.85 11.54 -1.06
N GLY A 74 -12.50 12.76 -1.49
CA GLY A 74 -11.72 12.97 -2.71
C GLY A 74 -10.41 12.18 -2.77
N GLY A 75 -9.72 12.00 -1.64
CA GLY A 75 -8.55 11.13 -1.56
C GLY A 75 -8.89 9.65 -1.76
N VAL A 76 -9.88 9.14 -1.01
CA VAL A 76 -10.35 7.74 -1.11
C VAL A 76 -10.83 7.39 -2.52
N ILE A 77 -11.59 8.28 -3.16
CA ILE A 77 -12.05 8.10 -4.54
C ILE A 77 -10.84 8.01 -5.48
N LEU A 78 -9.88 8.91 -5.30
CA LEU A 78 -8.71 8.97 -6.16
C LEU A 78 -7.80 7.75 -6.00
N ASP A 79 -7.68 7.21 -4.78
CA ASP A 79 -6.96 5.97 -4.52
C ASP A 79 -7.59 4.78 -5.28
N ILE A 80 -8.93 4.66 -5.27
CA ILE A 80 -9.65 3.63 -6.04
C ILE A 80 -9.42 3.81 -7.54
N VAL A 81 -9.44 5.06 -8.03
CA VAL A 81 -9.18 5.37 -9.44
C VAL A 81 -7.76 4.99 -9.82
N TYR A 82 -6.76 5.34 -9.02
CA TYR A 82 -5.36 4.99 -9.31
C TYR A 82 -5.10 3.49 -9.23
N ASP A 83 -5.67 2.78 -8.25
CA ASP A 83 -5.61 1.31 -8.18
C ASP A 83 -6.20 0.68 -9.45
N HIS A 84 -7.34 1.19 -9.93
CA HIS A 84 -7.95 0.72 -11.17
C HIS A 84 -7.08 1.00 -12.40
N LEU A 85 -6.53 2.21 -12.53
CA LEU A 85 -5.65 2.56 -13.64
C LEU A 85 -4.37 1.72 -13.64
N LEU A 86 -3.79 1.48 -12.47
CA LEU A 86 -2.61 0.64 -12.31
C LEU A 86 -2.91 -0.81 -12.68
N TRP A 87 -4.05 -1.35 -12.28
CA TRP A 87 -4.51 -2.67 -12.69
C TRP A 87 -4.60 -2.80 -14.22
N GLN A 88 -5.22 -1.82 -14.88
CA GLN A 88 -5.33 -1.80 -16.35
C GLN A 88 -3.96 -1.67 -17.03
N TYR A 89 -3.06 -0.86 -16.47
CA TYR A 89 -1.70 -0.72 -16.97
C TYR A 89 -0.95 -2.05 -16.90
N GLU A 90 -0.97 -2.72 -15.76
CA GLU A 90 -0.29 -4.00 -15.56
C GLU A 90 -0.87 -5.11 -16.47
N LEU A 91 -2.20 -5.19 -16.62
CA LEU A 91 -2.84 -6.11 -17.56
C LEU A 91 -2.41 -5.87 -19.02
N LYS A 92 -2.32 -4.60 -19.42
CA LYS A 92 -1.94 -4.22 -20.78
C LYS A 92 -0.47 -4.54 -21.08
N HIS A 93 0.40 -4.39 -20.10
CA HIS A 93 1.83 -4.58 -20.26
C HIS A 93 2.32 -5.97 -19.89
N GLN A 94 1.46 -6.82 -19.31
CA GLN A 94 1.75 -8.21 -18.89
C GLN A 94 3.04 -8.33 -18.07
N LYS A 95 3.38 -7.28 -17.32
CA LYS A 95 4.61 -7.24 -16.53
C LYS A 95 4.50 -8.08 -15.26
N LEU A 96 3.31 -8.14 -14.69
CA LEU A 96 3.02 -8.88 -13.46
C LEU A 96 1.81 -9.79 -13.65
N ASN A 97 1.91 -11.01 -13.11
CA ASN A 97 0.73 -11.83 -12.90
C ASN A 97 0.04 -11.39 -11.61
N LEU A 98 -0.80 -10.35 -11.70
CA LEU A 98 -1.45 -9.74 -10.54
C LEU A 98 -2.20 -10.74 -9.66
N LYS A 99 -2.75 -11.82 -10.23
CA LYS A 99 -3.44 -12.85 -9.45
C LYS A 99 -2.48 -13.63 -8.55
N GLU A 100 -1.30 -13.97 -9.07
CA GLU A 100 -0.26 -14.65 -8.29
C GLU A 100 0.37 -13.71 -7.27
N GLU A 101 0.58 -12.44 -7.63
CA GLU A 101 1.11 -11.42 -6.70
C GLU A 101 0.16 -11.17 -5.52
N ILE A 102 -1.15 -11.01 -5.78
CA ILE A 102 -2.16 -10.86 -4.74
C ILE A 102 -2.21 -12.11 -3.86
N LYS A 103 -2.13 -13.30 -4.46
CA LYS A 103 -2.11 -14.55 -3.71
C LYS A 103 -0.88 -14.61 -2.79
N ARG A 104 0.32 -14.36 -3.31
CA ARG A 104 1.57 -14.32 -2.52
C ARG A 104 1.44 -13.34 -1.37
N TYR A 105 0.90 -12.15 -1.65
CA TYR A 105 0.68 -11.13 -0.63
C TYR A 105 -0.12 -11.65 0.56
N TYR A 106 -1.30 -12.25 0.33
CA TYR A 106 -2.10 -12.79 1.42
C TYR A 106 -1.41 -13.95 2.15
N GLU A 107 -0.71 -14.83 1.42
CA GLU A 107 0.06 -15.93 2.02
C GLU A 107 1.19 -15.43 2.93
N THR A 108 1.96 -14.44 2.47
CA THR A 108 3.03 -13.80 3.24
C THR A 108 2.49 -13.15 4.51
N LEU A 109 1.39 -12.41 4.38
CA LEU A 109 0.78 -11.72 5.50
C LEU A 109 0.18 -12.70 6.54
N ASP A 110 -0.45 -13.80 6.11
CA ASP A 110 -0.96 -14.81 7.03
C ASP A 110 0.19 -15.53 7.77
N ALA A 111 1.27 -15.86 7.05
CA ALA A 111 2.46 -16.47 7.62
C ALA A 111 3.15 -15.58 8.68
N GLN A 112 3.04 -14.26 8.55
CA GLN A 112 3.72 -13.28 9.39
C GLN A 112 2.78 -12.51 10.34
N LYS A 113 1.55 -12.99 10.52
CA LYS A 113 0.51 -12.35 11.34
C LYS A 113 0.95 -12.04 12.78
N SER A 114 1.83 -12.86 13.36
CA SER A 114 2.36 -12.67 14.72
C SER A 114 3.29 -11.46 14.87
N LEU A 115 3.86 -10.97 13.76
CA LEU A 115 4.75 -9.81 13.74
C LEU A 115 3.99 -8.48 13.60
N MET A 116 2.70 -8.54 13.27
CA MET A 116 1.88 -7.36 13.01
C MET A 116 1.36 -6.73 14.32
N PRO A 117 1.28 -5.39 14.39
CA PRO A 117 0.59 -4.69 15.47
C PRO A 117 -0.90 -5.05 15.55
N ASP A 118 -1.46 -5.07 16.76
CA ASP A 118 -2.84 -5.52 17.07
C ASP A 118 -3.94 -4.96 16.14
N ARG A 119 -3.77 -3.72 15.64
CA ARG A 119 -4.75 -3.07 14.76
C ARG A 119 -4.84 -3.71 13.37
N GLN A 120 -3.76 -4.30 12.87
CA GLN A 120 -3.68 -4.90 11.54
C GLN A 120 -3.91 -6.41 11.57
N SER A 121 -3.56 -7.07 12.67
CA SER A 121 -3.80 -8.50 12.88
C SER A 121 -5.27 -8.89 12.77
N SER A 122 -6.19 -7.95 13.04
CA SER A 122 -7.65 -8.13 12.90
C SER A 122 -8.16 -8.02 11.45
N CYS A 123 -7.46 -7.33 10.54
CA CYS A 123 -7.98 -7.03 9.21
C CYS A 123 -7.90 -8.23 8.23
N MET A 124 -7.18 -9.27 8.62
CA MET A 124 -6.95 -10.47 7.80
C MET A 124 -7.96 -11.60 8.04
N ALA A 125 -8.92 -11.40 8.95
CA ALA A 125 -9.89 -12.40 9.36
C ALA A 125 -11.31 -11.95 9.02
N THR A 126 -11.64 -11.94 7.72
CA THR A 126 -13.02 -11.94 7.20
C THR A 126 -13.01 -12.44 5.77
#